data_AF-A0A928VKS4-F1
#
_entry.id   AF-A0A928VKS4-F1
#
_cell.length_a   1.000
_cell.length_b   1.000
_cell.length_c   1.000
_cell.angle_alpha   90.00
_cell.angle_beta   90.00
_cell.angle_gamma   90.00
#
_symmetry.space_group_name_H-M   'P 1'
#
loop_
_entity.id
_entity.type
_entity.pdbx_description
1 polymer ?
#
loop_
_entity_poly.entity_id
_entity_poly.type
_entity_poly.pdbx_seq_one_letter_code
_entity_poly.pdbx_strand_id
1 'polypeptide(L)'
;MQSLIQEFDISRSRSWRRFWQSTSGRIGLILTIGLFAIAILAPVLRPYEFGSDRDFIARLQAPSAAHLLGTDGLGRDLLTLIWYG
;
A
#
# COMPACT_ATOMS: atom_id res chain seq x y z
N MET A 1 30.31 35.41 -14.94
CA MET A 1 30.21 33.96 -14.67
C MET A 1 29.60 33.63 -13.31
N GLN A 2 29.81 34.44 -12.25
CA GLN A 2 29.22 34.22 -10.92
C GLN A 2 27.70 34.54 -10.82
N SER A 3 27.17 35.41 -11.69
CA SER A 3 25.74 35.78 -11.70
C SER A 3 24.79 34.70 -12.22
N LEU A 4 25.25 33.77 -13.08
CA LEU A 4 24.43 32.69 -13.63
C LEU A 4 24.24 31.52 -12.64
N ILE A 5 25.15 31.37 -11.67
CA ILE A 5 25.03 30.34 -10.63
C ILE A 5 24.03 30.80 -9.54
N GLN A 6 23.87 32.12 -9.37
CA GLN A 6 23.03 32.70 -8.31
C GLN A 6 21.52 32.64 -8.63
N GLU A 7 21.11 32.66 -9.91
CA GLU A 7 19.69 32.46 -10.28
C GLU A 7 19.20 31.04 -10.01
N PHE A 8 20.08 30.03 -10.13
CA PHE A 8 19.70 28.62 -9.95
C PHE A 8 19.47 28.26 -8.46
N ASP A 9 20.18 28.92 -7.54
CA ASP A 9 20.15 28.60 -6.11
C ASP A 9 18.98 29.28 -5.34
N ILE A 10 18.46 30.40 -5.83
CA ILE A 10 17.44 31.20 -5.11
C ILE A 10 16.00 30.66 -5.29
N SER A 11 15.76 29.78 -6.26
CA SER A 11 14.42 29.19 -6.51
C SER A 11 14.01 28.15 -5.45
N ARG A 12 14.98 27.42 -4.88
CA ARG A 12 14.70 26.35 -3.90
C ARG A 12 14.08 26.86 -2.60
N SER A 13 14.60 27.96 -2.04
CA SER A 13 14.22 28.41 -0.68
C SER A 13 12.82 29.03 -0.61
N ARG A 14 12.41 29.79 -1.63
CA ARG A 14 11.07 30.42 -1.66
C ARG A 14 9.96 29.42 -1.98
N SER A 15 10.26 28.43 -2.81
CA SER A 15 9.31 27.38 -3.19
C SER A 15 9.03 26.42 -2.03
N TRP A 16 10.05 26.08 -1.24
CA TRP A 16 9.88 25.28 -0.02
C TRP A 16 9.00 25.98 1.01
N ARG A 17 9.20 27.29 1.23
CA ARG A 17 8.38 28.06 2.18
C ARG A 17 6.92 28.19 1.71
N ARG A 18 6.69 28.38 0.41
CA ARG A 18 5.35 28.40 -0.19
C ARG A 18 4.64 27.06 -0.11
N PHE A 19 5.36 25.96 -0.32
CA PHE A 19 4.83 24.61 -0.18
C PHE A 19 4.26 24.37 1.22
N TRP A 20 5.03 24.68 2.26
CA TRP A 20 4.59 24.55 3.66
C TRP A 20 3.49 25.56 4.07
N GLN A 21 3.41 26.71 3.41
CA GLN A 21 2.34 27.69 3.64
C GLN A 21 1.04 27.33 2.92
N SER A 22 1.10 26.63 1.79
CA SER A 22 -0.08 26.21 1.03
C SER A 22 -0.89 25.14 1.77
N THR A 23 -2.21 25.27 1.76
CA THR A 23 -3.12 24.26 2.33
C THR A 23 -3.12 22.98 1.49
N SER A 24 -3.06 23.11 0.17
CA SER A 24 -2.97 21.99 -0.78
C SER A 24 -1.68 21.18 -0.64
N GLY A 25 -0.52 21.84 -0.49
CA GLY A 25 0.76 21.15 -0.27
C GLY A 25 0.78 20.34 1.02
N ARG A 26 0.19 20.89 2.10
CA ARG A 26 0.05 20.18 3.38
C ARG A 26 -0.90 18.99 3.28
N ILE A 27 -2.04 19.14 2.61
CA ILE A 27 -2.99 18.03 2.39
C ILE A 27 -2.32 16.92 1.58
N GLY A 28 -1.65 17.26 0.48
CA GLY A 28 -0.92 16.30 -0.33
C GLY A 28 0.14 15.54 0.48
N LEU A 29 0.93 16.26 1.29
CA LEU A 29 1.95 15.66 2.15
C LEU A 29 1.34 14.70 3.19
N ILE A 30 0.24 15.09 3.84
CA ILE A 30 -0.47 14.24 4.81
C ILE A 30 -0.98 12.97 4.15
N LEU A 31 -1.61 13.08 2.97
CA LEU A 31 -2.11 11.92 2.22
C LEU A 31 -0.98 10.98 1.81
N THR A 32 0.14 11.52 1.32
CA THR A 32 1.32 10.72 0.97
C THR A 32 1.87 9.98 2.18
N ILE A 33 2.08 10.68 3.30
CA ILE A 33 2.56 10.06 4.55
C ILE A 33 1.57 8.99 5.04
N GLY A 34 0.27 9.25 4.98
CA GLY A 34 -0.77 8.29 5.34
C GLY A 34 -0.69 7.03 4.49
N LEU A 35 -0.47 7.16 3.17
CA LEU A 35 -0.31 6.01 2.27
C LEU A 35 0.92 5.17 2.63
N PHE A 36 2.05 5.81 2.91
CA PHE A 36 3.27 5.13 3.35
C PHE A 36 3.09 4.45 4.71
N ALA A 37 2.38 5.10 5.65
CA ALA A 37 2.07 4.52 6.95
C ALA A 37 1.23 3.26 6.79
N ILE A 38 0.20 3.28 5.93
CA ILE A 38 -0.61 2.10 5.61
C ILE A 38 0.26 1.00 4.98
N ALA A 39 1.16 1.33 4.06
CA ALA A 39 2.06 0.35 3.44
C ALA A 39 3.03 -0.31 4.45
N ILE A 40 3.55 0.46 5.40
CA ILE A 40 4.44 -0.06 6.45
C ILE A 40 3.66 -0.87 7.50
N LEU A 41 2.41 -0.48 7.79
CA LEU A 41 1.52 -1.19 8.71
C LEU A 41 0.81 -2.39 8.06
N ALA A 42 0.80 -2.50 6.74
CA ALA A 42 0.22 -3.63 6.00
C ALA A 42 0.72 -5.00 6.50
N PRO A 43 2.03 -5.27 6.70
CA PRO A 43 2.52 -6.54 7.24
C PRO A 43 2.05 -6.82 8.67
N VAL A 44 1.74 -5.79 9.47
CA VAL A 44 1.25 -5.95 10.85
C VAL A 44 -0.27 -6.18 10.89
N LEU A 45 -1.02 -5.57 9.97
CA LEU A 45 -2.49 -5.64 9.90
C LEU A 45 -3.00 -6.90 9.19
N ARG A 46 -2.22 -7.49 8.29
CA ARG A 46 -2.50 -8.81 7.72
C ARG A 46 -1.20 -9.53 7.40
N PRO A 47 -0.79 -10.55 8.18
CA PRO A 47 0.07 -11.60 7.66
C PRO A 47 -0.80 -12.52 6.78
N TYR A 48 -1.42 -11.97 5.72
CA TYR A 48 -2.07 -12.81 4.72
C TYR A 48 -1.03 -13.11 3.66
N GLU A 49 -0.20 -14.10 3.97
CA GLU A 49 0.77 -14.63 3.03
C GLU A 49 0.04 -15.54 2.05
N PHE A 50 -0.38 -14.96 0.91
CA PHE A 50 -0.97 -15.68 -0.23
C PHE A 50 -0.19 -16.92 -0.71
N GLY A 51 1.07 -17.07 -0.28
CA GLY A 51 1.96 -18.17 -0.63
C GLY A 51 2.15 -19.27 0.41
N SER A 52 1.94 -19.01 1.71
CA SER A 52 2.31 -19.95 2.79
C SER A 52 1.14 -20.61 3.51
N ASP A 53 -0.06 -20.02 3.46
CA ASP A 53 -1.30 -20.66 3.94
C ASP A 53 -1.80 -21.70 2.92
N ARG A 54 -1.13 -22.86 2.88
CA ARG A 54 -1.61 -24.04 2.15
C ARG A 54 -2.13 -25.06 3.15
N ASP A 55 -3.45 -25.05 3.37
CA ASP A 55 -4.10 -26.09 4.15
C ASP A 55 -4.39 -27.31 3.27
N PHE A 56 -3.43 -28.23 3.20
CA PHE A 56 -3.57 -29.45 2.43
C PHE A 56 -4.72 -30.36 2.92
N ILE A 57 -5.17 -30.21 4.18
CA ILE A 57 -6.31 -30.95 4.73
C ILE A 57 -7.62 -30.39 4.17
N ALA A 58 -7.68 -29.09 3.96
CA ALA A 58 -8.83 -28.41 3.36
C ALA A 58 -8.82 -28.42 1.82
N ARG A 59 -8.05 -29.27 1.12
CA ARG A 59 -8.04 -29.31 -0.36
C ARG A 59 -9.39 -29.70 -0.96
N LEU A 60 -9.81 -29.00 -2.02
CA LEU A 60 -11.03 -29.31 -2.80
C LEU A 60 -12.29 -29.40 -1.92
N GLN A 61 -12.36 -28.61 -0.85
CA GLN A 61 -13.55 -28.56 -0.03
C GLN A 61 -14.66 -27.81 -0.75
N ALA A 62 -15.87 -28.38 -0.68
CA ALA A 62 -17.09 -27.73 -1.12
C ALA A 62 -17.37 -26.45 -0.30
N PRO A 63 -18.18 -25.51 -0.82
CA PRO A 63 -18.54 -24.29 -0.11
C PRO A 63 -19.06 -24.56 1.30
N SER A 64 -18.51 -23.86 2.29
CA SER A 64 -18.88 -23.98 3.70
C SER A 64 -18.84 -22.61 4.39
N ALA A 65 -19.33 -22.52 5.63
CA ALA A 65 -19.25 -21.27 6.40
C ALA A 65 -17.81 -20.81 6.66
N ALA A 66 -16.84 -21.74 6.64
CA ALA A 66 -15.41 -21.44 6.73
C ALA A 66 -14.80 -21.05 5.37
N HIS A 67 -15.32 -21.61 4.27
CA HIS A 67 -14.88 -21.35 2.91
C HIS A 67 -16.06 -21.04 2.01
N LEU A 68 -16.44 -19.76 1.92
CA LEU A 68 -17.70 -19.34 1.28
C LEU A 68 -17.83 -19.78 -0.18
N LEU A 69 -16.70 -19.88 -0.89
CA LEU A 69 -16.65 -20.39 -2.27
C LEU A 69 -15.91 -21.73 -2.38
N GLY A 70 -15.55 -22.35 -1.26
CA GLY A 70 -14.71 -23.54 -1.21
C GLY A 70 -13.22 -23.22 -1.36
N THR A 71 -12.43 -24.27 -1.52
CA THR A 71 -10.97 -24.19 -1.60
C THR A 71 -10.42 -24.79 -2.89
N ASP A 72 -9.24 -24.31 -3.31
CA ASP A 72 -8.56 -24.79 -4.51
C ASP A 72 -7.78 -26.11 -4.29
N GLY A 73 -7.09 -26.57 -5.33
CA GLY A 73 -6.22 -27.75 -5.28
C GLY A 73 -4.98 -27.60 -4.40
N LEU A 74 -4.76 -26.46 -3.76
CA LEU A 74 -3.73 -26.24 -2.75
C LEU A 74 -4.33 -25.96 -1.37
N GLY A 75 -5.66 -26.01 -1.23
CA GLY A 75 -6.37 -25.73 0.02
C GLY A 75 -6.56 -24.25 0.31
N ARG A 76 -6.36 -23.38 -0.67
CA ARG A 76 -6.52 -21.93 -0.54
C ARG A 76 -7.97 -21.54 -0.77
N ASP A 77 -8.47 -20.58 0.00
CA ASP A 77 -9.83 -20.09 -0.13
C ASP A 77 -10.05 -19.36 -1.48
N LEU A 78 -11.04 -19.84 -2.26
CA LEU A 78 -11.34 -19.31 -3.58
C LEU A 78 -11.88 -17.89 -3.56
N LEU A 79 -12.62 -17.49 -2.51
CA LEU A 79 -13.10 -16.13 -2.35
C LEU A 79 -11.93 -15.16 -2.16
N THR A 80 -10.95 -15.59 -1.36
CA THR A 80 -9.76 -14.78 -1.12
C THR A 80 -8.90 -14.65 -2.38
N LEU A 81 -8.78 -15.71 -3.18
CA LEU A 81 -8.11 -15.67 -4.49
C LEU A 81 -8.79 -14.69 -5.47
N ILE A 82 -10.13 -14.73 -5.57
CA ILE A 82 -10.87 -13.81 -6.45
C ILE A 82 -10.74 -12.35 -5.97
N TRP A 83 -10.72 -12.13 -4.66
CA TRP A 83 -10.64 -10.78 -4.09
C TRP A 83 -9.28 -10.12 -4.33
N TYR A 84 -8.21 -10.91 -4.35
CA TYR A 84 -6.84 -10.40 -4.44
C TYR A 84 -6.20 -10.51 -5.81
N GLY A 85 -6.67 -11.41 -6.68
CA GLY A 85 -6.15 -11.63 -8.04
C GLY A 85 -5.01 -12.64 -8.09
#